data_AF-A0A2S7PCF4-F1
#
_entry.id   AF-A0A2S7PCF4-F1
#
_cell.length_a   1.000
_cell.length_b   1.000
_cell.length_c   1.000
_cell.angle_alpha   90.00
_cell.angle_beta   90.00
_cell.angle_gamma   90.00
#
_symmetry.space_group_name_H-M   'P 1'
#
loop_
_entity.id
_entity.type
_entity.pdbx_description
1 polymer ?
#
loop_
_entity_poly.entity_id
_entity_poly.type
_entity_poly.pdbx_seq_one_letter_code
_entity_poly.pdbx_strand_id
1 'polypeptide(L)'
;MSPNIRTLSNFSCSRTAHSILIQQLYKPNPPERVSKIQETLQKLQRSPDGWDLANGLLGKESENVKFFGALTFTVKLNTDSQSLNEEDAQTVLQRIIGWLIRSLSSGSGPLVIRKLCTTLVTYFLHFSSSWARCIPHLIYCLCLGEAVPYRKLEDAPSTAVLSQNLTDDKSLAVLWFAATLVEEVGKTDRNSMKQHKFHEVVVQNVDDVVTLMARGIVSSPATHVNSKIRQESMKCFQPLPPPAFICGGPVSDHSNISTGKSPKYPPSHH
;
A
#
# COMPACT_ATOMS: atom_id res chain seq x y z
N MET A 1 12.35 28.95 -22.68
CA MET A 1 13.75 28.61 -22.34
C MET A 1 14.02 27.19 -22.79
N SER A 2 14.95 26.97 -23.73
CA SER A 2 15.30 25.62 -24.19
C SER A 2 16.38 25.01 -23.26
N PRO A 3 16.23 23.77 -22.78
CA PRO A 3 17.24 23.13 -21.93
C PRO A 3 18.54 22.87 -22.71
N ASN A 4 19.68 23.10 -22.06
CA ASN A 4 20.99 22.97 -22.68
C ASN A 4 21.32 21.50 -23.01
N ILE A 5 21.62 21.24 -24.29
CA ILE A 5 21.86 19.89 -24.84
C ILE A 5 22.98 19.14 -24.09
N ARG A 6 24.02 19.84 -23.63
CA ARG A 6 25.13 19.23 -22.87
C ARG A 6 24.70 18.73 -21.48
N THR A 7 23.72 19.38 -20.87
CA THR A 7 23.17 18.95 -19.58
C THR A 7 22.37 17.66 -19.77
N LEU A 8 21.54 17.60 -20.82
CA LEU A 8 20.75 16.42 -21.16
C LEU A 8 21.62 15.19 -21.49
N SER A 9 22.73 15.36 -22.24
CA SER A 9 23.66 14.25 -22.54
C SER A 9 24.35 13.69 -21.30
N ASN A 10 24.74 14.56 -20.35
CA ASN A 10 25.41 14.11 -19.13
C ASN A 10 24.44 13.34 -18.22
N PHE A 11 23.19 13.81 -18.08
CA PHE A 11 22.15 13.08 -17.35
C PHE A 11 21.79 11.74 -18.00
N SER A 12 21.74 11.64 -19.33
CA SER A 12 21.43 10.37 -20.00
C SER A 12 22.57 9.35 -19.89
N CYS A 13 23.83 9.79 -19.95
CA CYS A 13 25.00 8.96 -19.73
C CYS A 13 25.04 8.38 -18.29
N SER A 14 24.86 9.23 -17.27
CA SER A 14 24.81 8.80 -15.86
C SER A 14 23.70 7.79 -15.59
N ARG A 15 22.47 8.04 -16.06
CA ARG A 15 21.32 7.10 -15.91
C ARG A 15 21.59 5.74 -16.57
N THR A 16 22.37 5.71 -17.65
CA THR A 16 22.75 4.47 -18.33
C THR A 16 23.80 3.70 -17.53
N ALA A 17 24.82 4.37 -16.99
CA ALA A 17 25.81 3.78 -16.09
C ALA A 17 25.16 3.16 -14.84
N HIS A 18 24.19 3.84 -14.22
CA HIS A 18 23.44 3.29 -13.08
C HIS A 18 22.65 2.03 -13.45
N SER A 19 22.04 2.00 -14.64
CA SER A 19 21.30 0.83 -15.13
C SER A 19 22.22 -0.39 -15.32
N ILE A 20 23.44 -0.18 -15.84
CA ILE A 20 24.47 -1.22 -15.99
C ILE A 20 24.91 -1.73 -14.60
N LEU A 21 25.14 -0.83 -13.64
CA LEU A 21 25.55 -1.20 -12.28
C LEU A 21 24.51 -2.07 -11.58
N ILE A 22 23.22 -1.73 -11.72
CA ILE A 22 22.11 -2.55 -11.22
C ILE A 22 22.11 -3.92 -11.91
N GLN A 23 22.26 -4.00 -13.23
CA GLN A 23 22.33 -5.28 -13.94
C GLN A 23 23.53 -6.15 -13.52
N GLN A 24 24.65 -5.56 -13.11
CA GLN A 24 25.77 -6.31 -12.54
C GLN A 24 25.43 -6.89 -11.17
N LEU A 25 24.66 -6.19 -10.33
CA LEU A 25 24.23 -6.70 -9.01
C LEU A 25 23.48 -8.04 -9.10
N TYR A 26 22.67 -8.22 -10.15
CA TYR A 26 21.86 -9.44 -10.37
C TYR A 26 22.57 -10.51 -11.23
N LYS A 27 23.87 -10.35 -11.53
CA LYS A 27 24.69 -11.36 -12.20
C LYS A 27 25.64 -12.03 -11.20
N PRO A 28 26.02 -13.31 -11.40
CA PRO A 28 27.05 -13.96 -10.59
C PRO A 28 28.33 -13.12 -10.55
N ASN A 29 28.79 -12.77 -9.35
CA ASN A 29 29.92 -11.90 -9.10
C ASN A 29 30.61 -12.29 -7.78
N PRO A 30 31.92 -12.01 -7.62
CA PRO A 30 32.61 -12.17 -6.34
C PRO A 30 31.95 -11.35 -5.22
N PRO A 31 31.89 -11.86 -3.97
CA PRO A 31 31.25 -11.17 -2.85
C PRO A 31 31.73 -9.72 -2.66
N GLU A 32 33.03 -9.47 -2.82
CA GLU A 32 33.65 -8.15 -2.65
C GLU A 32 33.15 -7.17 -3.73
N ARG A 33 32.86 -7.67 -4.93
CA ARG A 33 32.29 -6.89 -6.03
C ARG A 33 30.81 -6.61 -5.78
N VAL A 34 30.06 -7.59 -5.30
CA VAL A 34 28.64 -7.41 -4.90
C VAL A 34 28.53 -6.34 -3.81
N SER A 35 29.34 -6.41 -2.75
CA SER A 35 29.35 -5.42 -1.67
C SER A 35 29.67 -4.00 -2.15
N LYS A 36 30.68 -3.83 -3.02
CA LYS A 36 31.03 -2.51 -3.61
C LYS A 36 29.91 -1.96 -4.51
N ILE A 37 29.23 -2.83 -5.26
CA ILE A 37 28.06 -2.46 -6.07
C ILE A 37 26.92 -1.99 -5.15
N GLN A 38 26.60 -2.76 -4.10
CA GLN A 38 25.55 -2.42 -3.13
C GLN A 38 25.82 -1.11 -2.41
N GLU A 39 27.05 -0.88 -1.93
CA GLU A 39 27.46 0.37 -1.26
C GLU A 39 27.26 1.58 -2.19
N THR A 40 27.70 1.46 -3.44
CA THR A 40 27.56 2.51 -4.46
C THR A 40 26.09 2.80 -4.76
N LEU A 41 25.29 1.75 -4.94
CA LEU A 41 23.86 1.84 -5.19
C LEU A 41 23.11 2.43 -3.98
N GLN A 42 23.48 2.09 -2.75
CA GLN A 42 22.87 2.64 -1.54
C GLN A 42 23.17 4.14 -1.36
N LYS A 43 24.41 4.56 -1.60
CA LYS A 43 24.79 6.00 -1.62
C LYS A 43 23.96 6.76 -2.66
N LEU A 44 23.83 6.18 -3.85
CA LEU A 44 23.04 6.75 -4.93
C LEU A 44 21.54 6.85 -4.58
N GLN A 45 20.95 5.84 -3.93
CA GLN A 45 19.55 5.88 -3.47
C GLN A 45 19.27 6.96 -2.42
N ARG A 46 20.27 7.33 -1.61
CA ARG A 46 20.18 8.37 -0.57
C ARG A 46 20.61 9.76 -1.06
N SER A 47 21.03 9.89 -2.32
CA SER A 47 21.41 11.18 -2.89
C SER A 47 20.19 12.12 -3.02
N PRO A 48 20.39 13.45 -3.09
CA PRO A 48 19.31 14.41 -3.37
C PRO A 48 18.49 14.01 -4.61
N ASP A 49 19.19 13.65 -5.69
CA ASP A 49 18.62 13.23 -6.99
C ASP A 49 17.88 11.87 -6.94
N GLY A 50 17.87 11.17 -5.80
CA GLY A 50 17.29 9.83 -5.67
C GLY A 50 15.81 9.73 -6.08
N TRP A 51 15.02 10.81 -5.94
CA TRP A 51 13.64 10.86 -6.42
C TRP A 51 13.53 10.77 -7.95
N ASP A 52 14.34 11.57 -8.66
CA ASP A 52 14.37 11.60 -10.12
C ASP A 52 15.08 10.38 -10.72
N LEU A 53 16.04 9.82 -9.99
CA LEU A 53 16.62 8.53 -10.28
C LEU A 53 15.56 7.42 -10.22
N ALA A 54 14.79 7.31 -9.13
CA ALA A 54 13.74 6.30 -8.98
C ALA A 54 12.77 6.33 -10.16
N ASN A 55 12.31 7.55 -10.51
CA ASN A 55 11.45 7.83 -11.66
C ASN A 55 12.13 7.42 -13.00
N GLY A 56 13.40 7.74 -13.19
CA GLY A 56 14.16 7.39 -14.39
C GLY A 56 14.49 5.89 -14.56
N LEU A 57 14.55 5.14 -13.46
CA LEU A 57 14.82 3.69 -13.46
C LEU A 57 13.55 2.86 -13.68
N LEU A 58 12.40 3.31 -13.17
CA LEU A 58 11.10 2.67 -13.45
C LEU A 58 10.66 2.78 -14.91
N GLY A 59 11.16 3.78 -15.65
CA GLY A 59 11.00 3.90 -17.09
C GLY A 59 11.92 3.03 -17.95
N LYS A 60 12.72 2.12 -17.36
CA LYS A 60 13.59 1.19 -18.10
C LYS A 60 12.88 -0.14 -18.36
N GLU A 61 13.28 -0.85 -19.40
CA GLU A 61 12.67 -2.13 -19.79
C GLU A 61 12.97 -3.26 -18.79
N SER A 62 14.22 -3.36 -18.34
CA SER A 62 14.72 -4.44 -17.48
C SER A 62 14.03 -4.46 -16.11
N GLU A 63 13.42 -5.59 -15.75
CA GLU A 63 12.68 -5.76 -14.51
C GLU A 63 13.51 -5.49 -13.25
N ASN A 64 14.76 -5.95 -13.22
CA ASN A 64 15.69 -5.69 -12.12
C ASN A 64 15.94 -4.19 -11.93
N VAL A 65 15.96 -3.42 -13.01
CA VAL A 65 16.13 -1.96 -12.98
C VAL A 65 14.85 -1.27 -12.54
N LYS A 66 13.67 -1.72 -13.01
CA LYS A 66 12.36 -1.27 -12.53
C LYS A 66 12.18 -1.51 -11.03
N PHE A 67 12.49 -2.72 -10.56
CA PHE A 67 12.44 -3.12 -9.15
C PHE A 67 13.35 -2.24 -8.29
N PHE A 68 14.58 -1.98 -8.76
CA PHE A 68 15.50 -1.07 -8.07
C PHE A 68 14.98 0.39 -8.06
N GLY A 69 14.30 0.84 -9.11
CA GLY A 69 13.59 2.12 -9.12
C GLY A 69 12.50 2.20 -8.05
N ALA A 70 11.65 1.18 -7.95
CA ALA A 70 10.63 1.08 -6.89
C ALA A 70 11.24 1.01 -5.47
N LEU A 71 12.38 0.31 -5.31
CA LEU A 71 13.16 0.28 -4.07
C LEU A 71 13.76 1.64 -3.71
N THR A 72 14.25 2.40 -4.70
CA THR A 72 14.77 3.75 -4.50
C THR A 72 13.70 4.68 -3.93
N PHE A 73 12.46 4.61 -4.43
CA PHE A 73 11.34 5.33 -3.81
C PHE A 73 11.10 4.90 -2.35
N THR A 74 11.19 3.60 -2.01
CA THR A 74 11.10 3.16 -0.60
C THR A 74 12.19 3.78 0.27
N VAL A 75 13.43 3.81 -0.21
CA VAL A 75 14.56 4.39 0.53
C VAL A 75 14.34 5.88 0.76
N LYS A 76 14.00 6.64 -0.30
CA LYS A 76 13.76 8.08 -0.21
C LYS A 76 12.58 8.44 0.69
N LEU A 77 11.50 7.66 0.69
CA LEU A 77 10.41 7.84 1.67
C LEU A 77 10.90 7.65 3.11
N ASN A 78 11.75 6.64 3.36
CA ASN A 78 12.23 6.35 4.71
C ASN A 78 13.35 7.30 5.20
N THR A 79 14.09 7.96 4.32
CA THR A 79 15.15 8.91 4.71
C THR A 79 14.73 10.37 4.62
N ASP A 80 13.83 10.73 3.70
CA ASP A 80 13.58 12.12 3.29
C ASP A 80 12.08 12.52 3.41
N SER A 81 11.18 11.68 3.96
CA SER A 81 9.74 12.06 4.07
C SER A 81 9.52 13.38 4.80
N GLN A 82 10.33 13.66 5.83
CA GLN A 82 10.22 14.87 6.65
C GLN A 82 10.63 16.15 5.90
N SER A 83 11.28 16.05 4.74
CA SER A 83 11.61 17.21 3.90
C SER A 83 10.55 17.50 2.82
N LEU A 84 9.54 16.63 2.67
CA LEU A 84 8.44 16.85 1.72
C LEU A 84 7.36 17.70 2.38
N ASN A 85 6.95 18.78 1.71
CA ASN A 85 5.68 19.43 2.01
C ASN A 85 4.51 18.58 1.47
N GLU A 86 3.27 19.00 1.73
CA GLU A 86 2.08 18.24 1.34
C GLU A 86 1.90 18.13 -0.19
N GLU A 87 2.25 19.17 -0.96
CA GLU A 87 2.15 19.15 -2.43
C GLU A 87 3.19 18.19 -3.05
N ASP A 88 4.42 18.21 -2.55
CA ASP A 88 5.48 17.29 -2.97
C ASP A 88 5.14 15.85 -2.58
N ALA A 89 4.58 15.62 -1.39
CA ALA A 89 4.11 14.30 -0.95
C ALA A 89 3.00 13.78 -1.88
N GLN A 90 1.97 14.58 -2.17
CA GLN A 90 0.91 14.22 -3.12
C GLN A 90 1.44 14.01 -4.55
N THR A 91 2.48 14.73 -4.95
CA THR A 91 3.19 14.52 -6.23
C THR A 91 3.94 13.18 -6.24
N VAL A 92 4.61 12.81 -5.14
CA VAL A 92 5.25 11.49 -4.98
C VAL A 92 4.22 10.36 -5.01
N LEU A 93 3.09 10.50 -4.32
CA LEU A 93 1.97 9.54 -4.37
C LEU A 93 1.48 9.29 -5.80
N GLN A 94 1.14 10.36 -6.52
CA GLN A 94 0.69 10.28 -7.91
C GLN A 94 1.75 9.65 -8.83
N ARG A 95 3.04 9.97 -8.64
CA ARG A 95 4.14 9.32 -9.38
C ARG A 95 4.18 7.81 -9.13
N ILE A 96 4.07 7.35 -7.88
CA ILE A 96 4.13 5.91 -7.55
C ILE A 96 2.89 5.17 -8.08
N ILE A 97 1.68 5.74 -7.93
CA ILE A 97 0.44 5.18 -8.50
C ILE A 97 0.54 5.11 -10.03
N GLY A 98 1.06 6.16 -10.68
CA GLY A 98 1.27 6.19 -12.13
C GLY A 98 2.24 5.10 -12.61
N TRP A 99 3.29 4.81 -11.84
CA TRP A 99 4.18 3.69 -12.12
C TRP A 99 3.54 2.33 -11.90
N LEU A 100 2.65 2.18 -10.91
CA LEU A 100 1.89 0.94 -10.70
C LEU A 100 0.94 0.68 -11.88
N ILE A 101 0.18 1.69 -12.31
CA ILE A 101 -0.70 1.61 -13.49
C ILE A 101 0.10 1.21 -14.74
N ARG A 102 1.20 1.91 -15.03
CA ARG A 102 2.07 1.58 -16.18
C ARG A 102 2.68 0.18 -16.08
N SER A 103 3.04 -0.27 -14.87
CA SER A 103 3.59 -1.61 -14.65
C SER A 103 2.57 -2.70 -14.97
N LEU A 104 1.31 -2.50 -14.57
CA LEU A 104 0.18 -3.38 -14.87
C LEU A 104 -0.12 -3.39 -16.38
N SER A 105 -0.24 -2.21 -17.02
CA SER A 105 -0.53 -2.12 -18.45
C SER A 105 0.60 -2.63 -19.37
N SER A 106 1.85 -2.60 -18.92
CA SER A 106 3.02 -3.07 -19.69
C SER A 106 3.37 -4.54 -19.45
N GLY A 107 2.57 -5.28 -18.67
CA GLY A 107 2.87 -6.67 -18.33
C GLY A 107 4.15 -6.85 -17.51
N SER A 108 4.54 -5.84 -16.72
CA SER A 108 5.72 -5.95 -15.85
C SER A 108 5.50 -7.03 -14.79
N GLY A 109 6.52 -7.82 -14.49
CA GLY A 109 6.40 -8.99 -13.64
C GLY A 109 6.01 -8.67 -12.20
N PRO A 110 5.50 -9.69 -11.47
CA PRO A 110 4.86 -9.52 -10.17
C PRO A 110 5.81 -8.99 -9.08
N LEU A 111 7.14 -9.10 -9.27
CA LEU A 111 8.13 -8.53 -8.35
C LEU A 111 8.11 -6.99 -8.36
N VAL A 112 7.99 -6.36 -9.53
CA VAL A 112 7.92 -4.90 -9.66
C VAL A 112 6.61 -4.38 -9.09
N ILE A 113 5.49 -5.03 -9.44
CA ILE A 113 4.15 -4.66 -8.96
C ILE A 113 4.09 -4.74 -7.43
N ARG A 114 4.48 -5.88 -6.83
CA ARG A 114 4.53 -6.03 -5.37
C ARG A 114 5.43 -5.00 -4.71
N LYS A 115 6.60 -4.70 -5.30
CA LYS A 115 7.51 -3.70 -4.72
C LYS A 115 6.92 -2.29 -4.76
N LEU A 116 6.17 -1.93 -5.80
CA LEU A 116 5.40 -0.69 -5.86
C LEU A 116 4.28 -0.66 -4.82
N CYS A 117 3.56 -1.77 -4.59
CA CYS A 117 2.59 -1.89 -3.49
C CYS A 117 3.25 -1.64 -2.12
N THR A 118 4.40 -2.27 -1.82
CA THR A 118 5.16 -2.01 -0.58
C THR A 118 5.62 -0.55 -0.46
N THR A 119 6.01 0.08 -1.58
CA THR A 119 6.39 1.50 -1.60
C THR A 119 5.19 2.42 -1.34
N LEU A 120 3.99 2.10 -1.82
CA LEU A 120 2.76 2.81 -1.46
C LEU A 120 2.41 2.64 0.03
N VAL A 121 2.60 1.45 0.60
CA VAL A 121 2.43 1.23 2.05
C VAL A 121 3.44 2.06 2.85
N THR A 122 4.70 2.12 2.39
CA THR A 122 5.72 2.99 2.99
C THR A 122 5.28 4.46 2.94
N TYR A 123 4.73 4.93 1.82
CA TYR A 123 4.16 6.28 1.73
C TYR A 123 3.04 6.50 2.74
N PHE A 124 2.08 5.56 2.85
CA PHE A 124 1.00 5.63 3.83
C PHE A 124 1.52 5.74 5.27
N LEU A 125 2.56 4.99 5.65
CA LEU A 125 3.13 5.06 7.00
C LEU A 125 3.74 6.43 7.34
N HIS A 126 4.19 7.20 6.35
CA HIS A 126 4.66 8.58 6.56
C HIS A 126 3.54 9.63 6.45
N PHE A 127 2.51 9.39 5.63
CA PHE A 127 1.50 10.40 5.25
C PHE A 127 0.04 9.95 5.45
N SER A 128 -0.24 9.09 6.44
CA SER A 128 -1.53 8.40 6.62
C SER A 128 -2.74 9.33 6.70
N SER A 129 -2.63 10.48 7.36
CA SER A 129 -3.73 11.46 7.44
C SER A 129 -4.05 12.12 6.08
N SER A 130 -3.04 12.40 5.26
CA SER A 130 -3.22 12.99 3.92
C SER A 130 -3.54 11.95 2.84
N TRP A 131 -3.68 10.67 3.20
CA TRP A 131 -4.11 9.59 2.32
C TRP A 131 -4.97 8.55 3.05
N ALA A 132 -5.92 9.03 3.86
CA ALA A 132 -6.68 8.18 4.78
C ALA A 132 -7.47 7.06 4.08
N ARG A 133 -8.20 7.40 3.02
CA ARG A 133 -8.98 6.48 2.18
C ARG A 133 -8.12 5.91 1.03
N CYS A 134 -7.01 5.28 1.39
CA CYS A 134 -6.00 4.81 0.44
C CYS A 134 -6.51 3.73 -0.53
N ILE A 135 -7.33 2.78 -0.06
CA ILE A 135 -7.87 1.68 -0.87
C ILE A 135 -8.84 2.17 -1.96
N PRO A 136 -9.91 2.93 -1.66
CA PRO A 136 -10.82 3.42 -2.70
C PRO A 136 -10.12 4.41 -3.66
N HIS A 137 -9.17 5.22 -3.18
CA HIS A 137 -8.34 6.05 -4.07
C HIS A 137 -7.52 5.22 -5.06
N LEU A 138 -6.88 4.15 -4.59
CA LEU A 138 -6.09 3.26 -5.43
C LEU A 138 -6.96 2.55 -6.46
N ILE A 139 -8.14 2.04 -6.04
CA ILE A 139 -9.13 1.44 -6.92
C ILE A 139 -9.59 2.44 -7.99
N TYR A 140 -9.91 3.68 -7.61
CA TYR A 140 -10.34 4.72 -8.53
C TYR A 140 -9.28 5.04 -9.59
N CYS A 141 -8.03 5.25 -9.19
CA CYS A 141 -6.91 5.47 -10.12
C CYS A 141 -6.72 4.28 -11.07
N LEU A 142 -6.81 3.05 -10.57
CA LEU A 142 -6.67 1.83 -11.37
C LEU A 142 -7.84 1.64 -12.35
N CYS A 143 -9.06 2.02 -11.99
CA CYS A 143 -10.22 2.01 -12.88
C CYS A 143 -10.07 3.05 -14.00
N LEU A 144 -9.70 4.29 -13.68
CA LEU A 144 -9.45 5.34 -14.67
C LEU A 144 -8.24 5.03 -15.57
N GLY A 145 -7.24 4.31 -15.07
CA GLY A 145 -5.95 4.16 -15.74
C GLY A 145 -5.09 5.43 -15.66
N GLU A 146 -5.42 6.34 -14.76
CA GLU A 146 -4.72 7.60 -14.51
C GLU A 146 -4.44 7.76 -13.01
N ALA A 147 -3.26 8.29 -12.67
CA ALA A 147 -2.95 8.65 -11.28
C ALA A 147 -3.47 10.07 -11.02
N VAL A 148 -4.56 10.18 -10.27
CA VAL A 148 -5.22 11.45 -9.95
C VAL A 148 -4.83 11.97 -8.55
N PRO A 149 -4.99 13.27 -8.26
CA PRO A 149 -4.83 13.81 -6.91
C PRO A 149 -5.87 13.25 -5.93
N TYR A 150 -5.47 12.95 -4.70
CA TYR A 150 -6.33 12.31 -3.68
C TYR A 150 -7.69 13.01 -3.47
N ARG A 151 -7.71 14.35 -3.50
CA ARG A 151 -8.94 15.16 -3.42
C ARG A 151 -10.03 14.80 -4.45
N LYS A 152 -9.68 14.25 -5.62
CA LYS A 152 -10.67 13.80 -6.63
C LYS A 152 -11.44 12.55 -6.21
N LEU A 153 -11.12 11.93 -5.06
CA LEU A 153 -11.89 10.82 -4.51
C LEU A 153 -13.29 11.25 -4.05
N GLU A 154 -13.49 12.53 -3.68
CA GLU A 154 -14.79 13.05 -3.23
C GLU A 154 -15.86 12.96 -4.33
N ASP A 155 -15.46 13.12 -5.59
CA ASP A 155 -16.31 13.01 -6.79
C ASP A 155 -16.46 11.56 -7.30
N ALA A 156 -15.78 10.58 -6.68
CA ALA A 156 -15.67 9.24 -7.23
C ALA A 156 -16.92 8.36 -6.96
N PRO A 157 -17.30 7.47 -7.90
CA PRO A 157 -18.29 6.43 -7.63
C PRO A 157 -17.87 5.51 -6.48
N SER A 158 -18.85 4.87 -5.83
CA SER A 158 -18.55 3.95 -4.72
C SER A 158 -17.68 2.77 -5.14
N THR A 159 -16.87 2.27 -4.22
CA THR A 159 -15.96 1.13 -4.44
C THR A 159 -16.68 -0.11 -4.96
N ALA A 160 -17.92 -0.34 -4.54
CA ALA A 160 -18.76 -1.42 -5.06
C ALA A 160 -18.94 -1.32 -6.59
N VAL A 161 -19.21 -0.13 -7.12
CA VAL A 161 -19.34 0.14 -8.56
C VAL A 161 -17.97 0.11 -9.25
N LEU A 162 -16.96 0.78 -8.70
CA LEU A 162 -15.62 0.82 -9.28
C LEU A 162 -15.01 -0.59 -9.41
N SER A 163 -15.17 -1.43 -8.39
CA SER A 163 -14.63 -2.79 -8.36
C SER A 163 -15.13 -3.66 -9.51
N GLN A 164 -16.34 -3.41 -10.03
CA GLN A 164 -16.92 -4.15 -11.16
C GLN A 164 -16.11 -4.01 -12.45
N ASN A 165 -15.36 -2.91 -12.59
CA ASN A 165 -14.56 -2.58 -13.77
C ASN A 165 -13.05 -2.87 -13.58
N LEU A 166 -12.64 -3.43 -12.44
CA LEU A 166 -11.26 -3.87 -12.23
C LEU A 166 -11.00 -5.20 -12.98
N THR A 167 -9.91 -5.24 -13.73
CA THR A 167 -9.37 -6.50 -14.26
C THR A 167 -8.75 -7.33 -13.13
N ASP A 168 -8.50 -8.61 -13.42
CA ASP A 168 -7.85 -9.54 -12.50
C ASP A 168 -6.53 -9.00 -11.93
N ASP A 169 -5.62 -8.53 -12.79
CA ASP A 169 -4.31 -8.02 -12.35
C ASP A 169 -4.40 -6.74 -11.51
N LYS A 170 -5.36 -5.85 -11.83
CA LYS A 170 -5.62 -4.65 -11.03
C LYS A 170 -6.18 -5.02 -9.66
N SER A 171 -7.14 -5.95 -9.62
CA SER A 171 -7.71 -6.48 -8.37
C SER A 171 -6.63 -7.13 -7.50
N LEU A 172 -5.76 -7.93 -8.12
CA LEU A 172 -4.64 -8.60 -7.48
C LEU A 172 -3.61 -7.60 -6.90
N ALA A 173 -3.33 -6.51 -7.60
CA ALA A 173 -2.43 -5.46 -7.11
C ALA A 173 -3.02 -4.69 -5.90
N VAL A 174 -4.34 -4.44 -5.89
CA VAL A 174 -5.02 -3.84 -4.72
C VAL A 174 -5.02 -4.81 -3.54
N LEU A 175 -5.25 -6.11 -3.76
CA LEU A 175 -5.15 -7.13 -2.70
C LEU A 175 -3.72 -7.21 -2.13
N TRP A 176 -2.68 -7.19 -2.97
CA TRP A 176 -1.28 -7.14 -2.49
C TRP A 176 -0.98 -5.89 -1.68
N PHE A 177 -1.49 -4.72 -2.11
CA PHE A 177 -1.37 -3.49 -1.33
C PHE A 177 -2.11 -3.59 0.01
N ALA A 178 -3.35 -4.08 0.03
CA ALA A 178 -4.16 -4.24 1.24
C ALA A 178 -3.51 -5.21 2.25
N ALA A 179 -3.07 -6.40 1.80
CA ALA A 179 -2.36 -7.35 2.67
C ALA A 179 -1.09 -6.73 3.27
N THR A 180 -0.25 -6.11 2.43
CA THR A 180 0.98 -5.45 2.89
C THR A 180 0.69 -4.30 3.86
N LEU A 181 -0.39 -3.54 3.65
CA LEU A 181 -0.80 -2.43 4.50
C LEU A 181 -1.15 -2.92 5.92
N VAL A 182 -1.99 -3.94 6.02
CA VAL A 182 -2.40 -4.49 7.33
C VAL A 182 -1.22 -5.15 8.04
N GLU A 183 -0.35 -5.87 7.31
CA GLU A 183 0.87 -6.45 7.86
C GLU A 183 1.82 -5.39 8.46
N GLU A 184 2.13 -4.31 7.73
CA GLU A 184 3.09 -3.30 8.20
C GLU A 184 2.52 -2.41 9.33
N VAL A 185 1.21 -2.12 9.29
CA VAL A 185 0.54 -1.43 10.41
C VAL A 185 0.50 -2.33 11.66
N GLY A 186 0.29 -3.64 11.49
CA GLY A 186 0.37 -4.61 12.58
C GLY A 186 1.76 -4.77 13.21
N LYS A 187 2.83 -4.52 12.43
CA LYS A 187 4.25 -4.51 12.90
C LYS A 187 4.66 -3.20 13.57
N THR A 188 3.90 -2.12 13.39
CA THR A 188 4.18 -0.83 14.04
C THR A 188 4.00 -0.96 15.55
N ASP A 189 4.90 -0.36 16.34
CA ASP A 189 5.01 -0.52 17.80
C ASP A 189 3.65 -0.46 18.52
N ARG A 190 3.27 -1.60 19.11
CA ARG A 190 1.98 -1.85 19.76
C ARG A 190 1.66 -0.92 20.93
N ASN A 191 2.66 -0.27 21.50
CA ASN A 191 2.48 0.65 22.63
C ASN A 191 2.59 2.13 22.21
N SER A 192 2.75 2.43 20.93
CA SER A 192 2.87 3.79 20.43
C SER A 192 1.50 4.40 20.08
N MET A 193 1.26 5.66 20.49
CA MET A 193 0.12 6.45 20.00
C MET A 193 0.03 6.50 18.46
N LYS A 194 1.17 6.32 17.76
CA LYS A 194 1.21 6.20 16.30
C LYS A 194 0.40 5.00 15.79
N GLN A 195 0.47 3.84 16.45
CA GLN A 195 -0.28 2.66 16.03
C GLN A 195 -1.79 2.88 16.14
N HIS A 196 -2.26 3.53 17.21
CA HIS A 196 -3.68 3.85 17.37
C HIS A 196 -4.20 4.73 16.22
N LYS A 197 -3.44 5.77 15.84
CA LYS A 197 -3.74 6.62 14.67
C LYS A 197 -3.72 5.84 13.35
N PHE A 198 -2.77 4.94 13.14
CA PHE A 198 -2.77 4.11 11.93
C PHE A 198 -3.96 3.14 11.89
N HIS A 199 -4.33 2.53 13.02
CA HIS A 199 -5.45 1.60 13.10
C HIS A 199 -6.78 2.32 12.83
N GLU A 200 -6.99 3.51 13.40
CA GLU A 200 -8.15 4.36 13.13
C GLU A 200 -8.29 4.69 11.63
N VAL A 201 -7.19 5.05 10.96
CA VAL A 201 -7.19 5.34 9.52
C VAL A 201 -7.38 4.07 8.67
N VAL A 202 -6.77 2.94 9.03
CA VAL A 202 -6.93 1.66 8.31
C VAL A 202 -8.37 1.16 8.40
N VAL A 203 -9.05 1.34 9.54
CA VAL A 203 -10.47 0.97 9.71
C VAL A 203 -11.37 1.64 8.65
N GLN A 204 -11.08 2.88 8.23
CA GLN A 204 -11.82 3.59 7.17
C GLN A 204 -11.74 2.92 5.78
N ASN A 205 -10.89 1.90 5.62
CA ASN A 205 -10.70 1.17 4.37
C ASN A 205 -11.25 -0.27 4.43
N VAL A 206 -11.70 -0.76 5.61
CA VAL A 206 -12.05 -2.17 5.80
C VAL A 206 -13.20 -2.61 4.90
N ASP A 207 -14.29 -1.83 4.82
CA ASP A 207 -15.45 -2.15 3.97
C ASP A 207 -15.07 -2.21 2.48
N ASP A 208 -14.17 -1.32 2.04
CA ASP A 208 -13.66 -1.28 0.67
C ASP A 208 -12.82 -2.53 0.34
N VAL A 209 -11.98 -2.99 1.28
CA VAL A 209 -11.19 -4.22 1.14
C VAL A 209 -12.08 -5.46 1.20
N VAL A 210 -13.05 -5.52 2.12
CA VAL A 210 -14.01 -6.64 2.24
C VAL A 210 -14.85 -6.76 0.96
N THR A 211 -15.30 -5.64 0.40
CA THR A 211 -15.99 -5.60 -0.91
C THR A 211 -15.13 -6.21 -2.02
N LEU A 212 -13.82 -5.93 -2.03
CA LEU A 212 -12.90 -6.53 -3.00
C LEU A 212 -12.65 -8.03 -2.74
N MET A 213 -12.49 -8.45 -1.48
CA MET A 213 -12.33 -9.87 -1.12
C MET A 213 -13.56 -10.70 -1.49
N ALA A 214 -14.76 -10.16 -1.28
CA ALA A 214 -16.02 -10.84 -1.63
C ALA A 214 -16.04 -11.26 -3.10
N ARG A 215 -15.51 -10.43 -4.01
CA ARG A 215 -15.39 -10.77 -5.45
C ARG A 215 -14.43 -11.93 -5.74
N GLY A 216 -13.37 -12.07 -4.93
CA GLY A 216 -12.37 -13.15 -5.06
C GLY A 216 -12.79 -14.46 -4.40
N ILE A 217 -13.81 -14.44 -3.54
CA ILE A 217 -14.30 -15.60 -2.78
C ILE A 217 -15.65 -16.10 -3.32
N VAL A 218 -16.59 -15.19 -3.60
CA VAL A 218 -17.91 -15.50 -4.16
C VAL A 218 -17.76 -15.92 -5.61
N SER A 219 -17.74 -17.24 -5.83
CA SER A 219 -17.73 -17.83 -7.16
C SER A 219 -19.16 -17.85 -7.72
N SER A 220 -19.44 -17.05 -8.74
CA SER A 220 -20.65 -17.25 -9.54
C SER A 220 -20.45 -18.45 -10.46
N PRO A 221 -21.43 -19.35 -10.66
CA PRO A 221 -21.27 -20.55 -11.49
C PRO A 221 -20.96 -20.25 -12.98
N ALA A 222 -21.06 -18.99 -13.42
CA ALA A 222 -20.70 -18.55 -14.77
C ALA A 222 -19.29 -17.92 -14.89
N THR A 223 -18.60 -17.61 -13.80
CA THR A 223 -17.26 -17.00 -13.83
C THR A 223 -16.23 -17.85 -13.10
N HIS A 224 -15.25 -18.34 -13.87
CA HIS A 224 -14.15 -19.13 -13.35
C HIS A 224 -13.15 -18.23 -12.58
N VAL A 225 -13.45 -17.94 -11.31
CA VAL A 225 -12.65 -17.05 -10.46
C VAL A 225 -11.19 -17.52 -10.44
N ASN A 226 -10.30 -16.61 -10.75
CA ASN A 226 -8.86 -16.85 -10.83
C ASN A 226 -8.33 -17.37 -9.49
N SER A 227 -7.72 -18.56 -9.49
CA SER A 227 -7.24 -19.24 -8.29
C SER A 227 -6.24 -18.41 -7.48
N LYS A 228 -5.49 -17.54 -8.16
CA LYS A 228 -4.54 -16.60 -7.58
C LYS A 228 -5.23 -15.44 -6.85
N ILE A 229 -6.32 -14.91 -7.41
CA ILE A 229 -7.15 -13.90 -6.73
C ILE A 229 -7.75 -14.51 -5.47
N ARG A 230 -8.36 -15.71 -5.58
CA ARG A 230 -8.91 -16.43 -4.43
C ARG A 230 -7.86 -16.64 -3.33
N GLN A 231 -6.64 -17.01 -3.69
CA GLN A 231 -5.53 -17.18 -2.74
C GLN A 231 -5.16 -15.88 -2.04
N GLU A 232 -5.00 -14.76 -2.76
CA GLU A 232 -4.62 -13.49 -2.14
C GLU A 232 -5.78 -12.85 -1.36
N SER A 233 -7.04 -13.03 -1.78
CA SER A 233 -8.21 -12.64 -0.97
C SER A 233 -8.24 -13.37 0.37
N MET A 234 -7.95 -14.68 0.40
CA MET A 234 -7.83 -15.42 1.67
C MET A 234 -6.67 -14.91 2.54
N LYS A 235 -5.53 -14.52 1.95
CA LYS A 235 -4.42 -13.91 2.71
C LYS A 235 -4.78 -12.55 3.29
N CYS A 236 -5.54 -11.72 2.56
CA CYS A 236 -5.99 -10.42 3.08
C CYS A 236 -6.94 -10.56 4.27
N PHE A 237 -7.67 -11.69 4.39
CA PHE A 237 -8.60 -11.95 5.49
C PHE A 237 -7.87 -12.29 6.81
N GLN A 238 -6.74 -13.00 6.74
CA GLN A 238 -6.02 -13.49 7.93
C GLN A 238 -5.49 -12.41 8.89
N PRO A 239 -4.95 -11.25 8.45
CA PRO A 239 -4.41 -10.23 9.34
C PRO A 239 -5.41 -9.15 9.73
N LEU A 240 -6.63 -9.13 9.18
CA LEU A 240 -7.64 -8.14 9.58
C LEU A 240 -8.05 -8.34 11.03
N PRO A 241 -8.29 -7.26 11.80
CA PRO A 241 -8.95 -7.39 13.09
C PRO A 241 -10.33 -8.04 12.87
N PRO A 242 -10.78 -8.93 13.78
CA PRO A 242 -12.11 -9.50 13.67
C PRO A 242 -13.14 -8.36 13.62
N PRO A 243 -14.20 -8.45 12.79
CA PRO A 243 -15.19 -7.39 12.69
C PRO A 243 -15.80 -7.16 14.08
N ALA A 244 -15.58 -5.96 14.63
CA ALA A 244 -16.27 -5.52 15.82
C ALA A 244 -17.77 -5.57 15.50
N PHE A 245 -18.53 -6.33 16.29
CA PHE A 245 -19.90 -6.71 15.98
C PHE A 245 -20.77 -5.49 15.60
N ILE A 246 -21.18 -5.43 14.33
CA ILE A 246 -22.40 -4.73 13.94
C ILE A 246 -23.58 -5.57 14.46
N CYS A 247 -23.88 -5.38 15.75
CA CYS A 247 -25.15 -5.71 16.37
C CYS A 247 -25.55 -4.50 17.23
N GLY A 248 -26.11 -3.48 16.59
CA GLY A 248 -26.73 -2.37 17.30
C GLY A 248 -28.17 -2.70 17.69
N GLY A 249 -28.62 -2.16 18.82
CA GLY A 249 -30.05 -2.00 19.11
C GLY A 249 -30.52 -2.72 20.38
N PRO A 250 -31.28 -2.04 21.27
CA PRO A 250 -31.72 -2.59 22.54
C PRO A 250 -33.01 -3.41 22.40
N VAL A 251 -33.22 -4.35 23.34
CA VAL A 251 -34.56 -4.86 23.66
C VAL A 251 -34.88 -4.44 25.08
N SER A 252 -35.83 -3.51 25.20
CA SER A 252 -36.39 -3.11 26.48
C SER A 252 -37.56 -4.02 26.86
N ASP A 253 -37.62 -4.29 28.16
CA ASP A 253 -38.83 -4.38 28.99
C ASP A 253 -39.60 -5.68 29.24
N HIS A 254 -39.98 -5.78 30.52
CA HIS A 254 -41.06 -6.57 31.13
C HIS A 254 -40.89 -8.12 31.19
N SER A 255 -41.13 -8.81 32.32
CA SER A 255 -41.58 -8.36 33.65
C SER A 255 -41.44 -9.42 34.77
N ASN A 256 -41.36 -8.92 36.01
CA ASN A 256 -42.03 -9.38 37.24
C ASN A 256 -41.77 -10.73 37.99
N ILE A 257 -41.47 -10.53 39.29
CA ILE A 257 -42.09 -11.16 40.49
C ILE A 257 -41.54 -12.50 41.08
N SER A 258 -40.79 -12.31 42.17
CA SER A 258 -40.95 -12.91 43.52
C SER A 258 -41.10 -14.43 43.74
N THR A 259 -40.14 -15.00 44.48
CA THR A 259 -40.27 -15.62 45.83
C THR A 259 -38.91 -16.25 46.18
N GLY A 260 -38.39 -16.31 47.41
CA GLY A 260 -38.81 -15.75 48.70
C GLY A 260 -38.11 -16.54 49.83
N LYS A 261 -37.38 -15.86 50.74
CA LYS A 261 -37.02 -16.28 52.11
C LYS A 261 -35.92 -15.40 52.74
N SER A 262 -36.28 -14.78 53.85
CA SER A 262 -35.40 -14.38 54.97
C SER A 262 -36.08 -14.91 56.25
N PRO A 263 -35.57 -14.71 57.48
CA PRO A 263 -34.27 -14.17 57.91
C PRO A 263 -33.56 -15.07 58.96
N LYS A 264 -32.35 -14.67 59.41
CA LYS A 264 -31.89 -14.81 60.80
C LYS A 264 -30.72 -13.84 61.09
N TYR A 265 -30.84 -13.08 62.16
CA TYR A 265 -29.91 -12.08 62.74
C TYR A 265 -29.63 -12.49 64.22
N PRO A 266 -28.71 -11.86 64.98
CA PRO A 266 -27.27 -11.67 64.75
C PRO A 266 -26.53 -12.23 66.01
N PRO A 267 -25.87 -11.49 66.95
CA PRO A 267 -25.14 -10.20 66.99
C PRO A 267 -23.61 -10.46 66.77
N SER A 268 -22.59 -9.66 67.12
CA SER A 268 -22.37 -8.32 67.73
C SER A 268 -20.89 -7.91 67.44
N HIS A 269 -20.57 -6.60 67.36
CA HIS A 269 -19.55 -5.93 68.19
C HIS A 269 -19.26 -4.49 67.71
N HIS A 270 -19.45 -3.54 68.64
CA HIS A 270 -19.07 -2.11 68.63
C HIS A 270 -19.74 -1.18 67.61
#